data_AF-A0A167R621-F1
#
_entry.id   AF-A0A167R621-F1
#
_cell.length_a   1.000
_cell.length_b   1.000
_cell.length_c   1.000
_cell.angle_alpha   90.00
_cell.angle_beta   90.00
_cell.angle_gamma   90.00
#
_symmetry.space_group_name_H-M   'P 1'
#
loop_
_entity.id
_entity.type
_entity.pdbx_description
1 polymer ?
#
loop_
_entity_poly.entity_id
_entity_poly.type
_entity_poly.pdbx_seq_one_letter_code
_entity_poly.pdbx_strand_id
1 'polypeptide(L)'
;MQQTKVQTKELNLIWSVPSSDVLHAFMQELSSWEYSSDLVLNFDVHITREVADVEPGLLSDVIKIHHGRPDYGLVLETIRQRNSRTHVALGLCAADETVQKCGNQVRGATFSNEQSWWSICAERFEL
;
A
#
# COMPACT_ATOMS: atom_id res chain seq x y z
N MET A 1 -6.82 19.55 26.71
CA MET A 1 -6.75 19.07 25.32
C MET A 1 -6.94 17.56 25.34
N GLN A 2 -8.02 17.03 24.78
CA GLN A 2 -8.17 15.59 24.61
C GLN A 2 -7.19 15.15 23.51
N GLN A 3 -6.28 14.23 23.82
CA GLN A 3 -5.48 13.55 22.81
C GLN A 3 -6.43 12.68 21.98
N THR A 4 -6.73 13.09 20.75
CA THR A 4 -7.46 12.26 19.80
C THR A 4 -6.59 11.05 19.50
N LYS A 5 -7.04 9.86 19.91
CA LYS A 5 -6.32 8.61 19.63
C LYS A 5 -6.44 8.34 18.13
N VAL A 6 -5.36 8.60 17.38
CA VAL A 6 -5.28 8.26 15.96
C VAL A 6 -5.23 6.73 15.88
N GLN A 7 -6.27 6.11 15.34
CA GLN A 7 -6.33 4.68 15.11
C GLN A 7 -6.38 4.44 13.60
N THR A 8 -5.42 3.68 13.07
CA THR A 8 -5.44 3.22 11.68
C THR A 8 -6.69 2.35 11.47
N LYS A 9 -7.52 2.73 10.50
CA LYS A 9 -8.73 1.98 10.10
C LYS A 9 -8.52 1.14 8.84
N GLU A 10 -7.56 1.52 8.01
CA GLU A 10 -7.26 0.86 6.76
C GLU A 10 -5.74 0.83 6.53
N LEU A 11 -5.21 -0.32 6.14
CA LEU A 11 -3.83 -0.51 5.70
C LEU A 11 -3.85 -0.93 4.22
N ASN A 12 -3.20 -0.12 3.38
CA ASN A 12 -2.99 -0.43 1.97
C ASN A 12 -1.52 -0.75 1.74
N LEU A 13 -1.22 -1.98 1.34
CA LEU A 13 0.12 -2.40 0.96
C LEU A 13 0.18 -2.53 -0.56
N ILE A 14 1.07 -1.78 -1.20
CA ILE A 14 1.33 -1.90 -2.64
C ILE A 14 2.75 -2.40 -2.79
N TRP A 15 2.89 -3.66 -3.19
CA TRP A 15 4.16 -4.36 -3.13
C TRP A 15 4.55 -4.92 -4.49
N SER A 16 5.73 -4.55 -4.98
CA SER A 16 6.27 -5.10 -6.23
C SER A 16 7.33 -6.15 -5.94
N VAL A 17 7.14 -7.36 -6.45
CA VAL A 17 8.04 -8.50 -6.28
C VAL A 17 8.43 -9.08 -7.65
N PRO A 18 9.58 -9.77 -7.76
CA PRO A 18 9.98 -10.40 -9.01
C PRO A 18 9.16 -11.67 -9.33
N SER A 19 8.83 -12.47 -8.31
CA SER A 19 8.11 -13.74 -8.40
C SER A 19 7.19 -13.95 -7.19
N SER A 20 6.31 -14.94 -7.31
CA SER A 20 5.38 -15.41 -6.28
C SER A 20 6.06 -16.11 -5.10
N ASP A 21 7.30 -16.60 -5.25
CA ASP A 21 8.06 -17.27 -4.17
C ASP A 21 8.14 -16.41 -2.90
N VAL A 22 8.38 -15.11 -3.06
CA VAL A 22 8.50 -14.15 -1.96
C VAL A 22 7.17 -13.97 -1.23
N LEU A 23 6.05 -14.15 -1.94
CA LEU A 23 4.72 -14.03 -1.37
C LEU A 23 4.42 -15.17 -0.40
N HIS A 24 4.86 -16.40 -0.68
CA HIS A 24 4.62 -17.53 0.23
C HIS A 24 5.20 -17.30 1.64
N ALA A 25 6.41 -16.73 1.74
CA ALA A 25 7.00 -16.38 3.03
C ALA A 25 6.17 -15.31 3.76
N PHE A 26 5.74 -14.27 3.04
CA PHE A 26 4.90 -13.22 3.60
C PHE A 26 3.52 -13.71 4.05
N MET A 27 2.91 -14.66 3.33
CA MET A 27 1.64 -15.28 3.72
C MET A 27 1.72 -15.98 5.08
N GLN A 28 2.84 -16.65 5.35
CA GLN A 28 3.06 -17.29 6.64
C GLN A 28 3.11 -16.25 7.77
N GLU A 29 3.82 -15.14 7.55
CA GLU A 29 3.87 -14.05 8.53
C GLU A 29 2.50 -13.40 8.74
N LEU A 30 1.77 -13.10 7.66
CA LEU A 30 0.45 -12.48 7.72
C LEU A 30 -0.55 -13.34 8.51
N SER A 31 -0.51 -14.67 8.34
CA SER A 31 -1.39 -15.57 9.09
C SER A 31 -1.11 -15.59 10.61
N SER A 32 0.05 -15.11 11.03
CA SER A 32 0.42 -14.93 12.44
C SER A 32 0.08 -13.54 13.00
N TRP A 33 -0.31 -12.58 12.16
CA TRP A 33 -0.62 -11.23 12.61
C TRP A 33 -1.92 -11.20 13.39
N GLU A 34 -1.84 -10.73 14.64
CA GLU A 34 -3.02 -10.34 15.41
C GLU A 34 -3.35 -8.88 15.12
N TYR A 35 -4.43 -8.65 14.36
CA TYR A 35 -4.95 -7.30 14.09
C TYR A 35 -6.40 -7.16 14.51
N SER A 36 -6.80 -5.92 14.79
CA SER A 36 -8.19 -5.59 15.16
C SER A 36 -9.14 -5.98 14.02
N SER A 37 -10.29 -6.56 14.37
CA SER A 37 -11.38 -6.86 13.42
C SER A 37 -11.85 -5.64 12.62
N ASP A 38 -11.61 -4.44 13.14
CA ASP A 38 -12.02 -3.18 12.53
C ASP A 38 -10.97 -2.61 11.58
N LEU A 39 -9.79 -3.25 11.46
CA LEU A 39 -8.74 -2.86 10.54
C LEU A 39 -9.00 -3.53 9.18
N VAL A 40 -9.23 -2.72 8.16
CA VAL A 40 -9.34 -3.18 6.77
C VAL A 40 -7.94 -3.32 6.17
N LEU A 41 -7.62 -4.51 5.64
CA LEU A 41 -6.36 -4.78 4.93
C LEU A 41 -6.63 -4.87 3.43
N ASN A 42 -5.82 -4.17 2.63
CA ASN A 42 -5.84 -4.25 1.17
C ASN A 42 -4.41 -4.37 0.64
N PHE A 43 -4.04 -5.54 0.14
CA PHE A 43 -2.70 -5.82 -0.34
C PHE A 43 -2.74 -6.04 -1.85
N ASP A 44 -2.20 -5.09 -2.60
CA ASP A 44 -2.06 -5.16 -4.05
C ASP A 44 -0.61 -5.54 -4.39
N VAL A 45 -0.42 -6.80 -4.77
CA VAL A 45 0.89 -7.39 -5.08
C VAL A 45 1.11 -7.41 -6.59
N HIS A 46 2.24 -6.87 -7.02
CA HIS A 46 2.61 -6.70 -8.41
C HIS A 46 3.82 -7.60 -8.74
N ILE A 47 3.58 -8.68 -9.48
CA ILE A 47 4.61 -9.60 -9.94
C ILE A 47 5.20 -9.06 -11.25
N THR A 48 6.50 -8.73 -11.22
CA THR A 48 7.13 -7.93 -12.28
C THR A 48 7.97 -8.73 -13.27
N ARG A 49 8.34 -9.99 -12.98
CA ARG A 49 9.20 -10.81 -13.87
C ARG A 49 8.60 -12.18 -14.20
N GLU A 50 7.95 -12.82 -13.25
CA GLU A 50 7.29 -14.10 -13.49
C GLU A 50 6.06 -13.93 -14.40
N VAL A 51 5.93 -14.86 -15.35
CA VAL A 51 4.90 -14.88 -16.40
C VAL A 51 3.92 -16.05 -16.20
N ALA A 52 4.23 -16.95 -15.27
CA ALA A 52 3.33 -18.05 -14.92
C ALA A 52 2.11 -17.53 -14.15
N ASP A 53 0.99 -18.23 -14.31
CA ASP A 53 -0.20 -17.96 -13.51
C ASP A 53 0.09 -18.26 -12.04
N VAL A 54 -0.40 -17.38 -11.17
CA VAL A 54 -0.20 -17.49 -9.74
C VAL A 54 -1.11 -18.57 -9.17
N GLU A 55 -0.59 -19.34 -8.22
CA GLU A 55 -1.36 -20.40 -7.58
C GLU A 55 -2.64 -19.85 -6.91
N PRO A 56 -3.80 -20.50 -7.07
CA PRO A 56 -5.07 -20.02 -6.50
C PRO A 56 -5.04 -19.80 -4.98
N GLY A 57 -4.18 -20.51 -4.25
CA GLY A 57 -4.05 -20.39 -2.79
C GLY A 57 -3.41 -19.09 -2.31
N LEU A 58 -2.84 -18.28 -3.21
CA LEU A 58 -2.23 -16.99 -2.88
C LEU A 58 -3.22 -15.81 -2.98
N LEU A 59 -4.38 -16.03 -3.60
CA LEU A 59 -5.43 -15.02 -3.73
C LEU A 59 -6.36 -15.07 -2.51
N SER A 60 -6.76 -13.90 -2.03
CA SER A 60 -7.76 -13.77 -0.95
C SER A 60 -8.53 -12.45 -1.08
N ASP A 61 -9.55 -12.25 -0.24
CA ASP A 61 -10.25 -10.97 -0.16
C ASP A 61 -9.32 -9.80 0.24
N VAL A 62 -8.21 -10.12 0.91
CA VAL A 62 -7.19 -9.15 1.33
C VAL A 62 -6.11 -8.95 0.27
N ILE A 63 -5.73 -10.01 -0.46
CA ILE A 63 -4.58 -10.02 -1.37
C ILE A 63 -5.03 -10.17 -2.82
N LYS A 64 -4.71 -9.14 -3.60
CA LYS A 64 -4.92 -9.10 -5.04
C LYS A 64 -3.56 -9.13 -5.73
N ILE A 65 -3.47 -9.94 -6.78
CA ILE A 65 -2.21 -10.13 -7.51
C ILE A 65 -2.38 -9.64 -8.94
N HIS A 66 -1.40 -8.86 -9.38
CA HIS A 66 -1.33 -8.23 -10.68
C HIS A 66 0.02 -8.54 -11.32
N HIS A 67 0.07 -8.63 -12.65
CA HIS A 67 1.33 -8.70 -13.38
C HIS A 67 1.76 -7.33 -13.89
N GLY A 68 3.07 -7.10 -13.89
CA GLY A 68 3.68 -5.85 -14.32
C GLY A 68 3.81 -4.81 -13.20
N ARG A 69 4.28 -3.62 -13.56
CA ARG A 69 4.50 -2.53 -12.60
C ARG A 69 3.17 -1.86 -12.21
N PRO A 70 3.00 -1.44 -10.95
CA PRO A 70 1.85 -0.66 -10.55
C PRO A 70 1.78 0.69 -11.26
N ASP A 71 0.58 1.08 -11.67
CA ASP A 71 0.30 2.47 -11.99
C ASP A 71 0.03 3.23 -10.69
N TYR A 72 1.09 3.74 -10.06
CA TYR A 72 1.00 4.50 -8.83
C TYR A 72 0.07 5.72 -8.94
N GLY A 73 -0.09 6.30 -10.14
CA GLY A 73 -1.00 7.42 -10.37
C GLY A 73 -2.44 7.02 -10.08
N LEU A 74 -2.86 5.93 -10.72
CA LEU A 74 -4.19 5.35 -10.57
C LEU A 74 -4.42 4.81 -9.15
N VAL A 75 -3.47 4.05 -8.62
CA VAL A 75 -3.56 3.43 -7.29
C VAL A 75 -3.78 4.47 -6.19
N LEU A 76 -2.96 5.53 -6.17
CA LEU A 76 -3.07 6.58 -5.16
C LEU A 76 -4.40 7.34 -5.29
N GLU A 77 -4.84 7.60 -6.53
CA GLU A 77 -6.13 8.24 -6.80
C GLU A 77 -7.31 7.39 -6.33
N THR A 78 -7.29 6.07 -6.53
CA THR A 78 -8.30 5.16 -6.01
C THR A 78 -8.37 5.20 -4.48
N ILE A 79 -7.21 5.16 -3.80
CA ILE A 79 -7.16 5.27 -2.33
C ILE A 79 -7.74 6.62 -1.88
N ARG A 80 -7.39 7.71 -2.55
CA ARG A 80 -7.89 9.06 -2.27
C ARG A 80 -9.41 9.15 -2.43
N GLN A 81 -9.97 8.56 -3.48
CA GLN A 81 -11.42 8.57 -3.70
C GLN A 81 -12.17 7.79 -2.63
N ARG A 82 -11.65 6.60 -2.25
CA ARG A 82 -12.21 5.81 -1.14
C ARG A 82 -12.09 6.52 0.21
N ASN A 83 -11.03 7.29 0.41
CA ASN A 83 -10.67 7.94 1.67
C ASN A 83 -10.69 9.49 1.58
N SER A 84 -11.67 10.06 0.88
CA SER A 84 -11.68 11.49 0.49
C SER A 84 -11.72 12.50 1.65
N ARG A 85 -12.02 12.06 2.88
CA ARG A 85 -12.08 12.88 4.10
C ARG A 85 -11.23 12.32 5.24
N THR A 86 -10.22 11.55 4.90
CA THR A 86 -9.35 10.87 5.88
C THR A 86 -7.93 11.37 5.71
N HIS A 87 -7.21 11.49 6.82
CA HIS A 87 -5.76 11.73 6.79
C HIS A 87 -5.05 10.42 6.47
N VAL A 88 -4.10 10.46 5.55
CA VAL A 88 -3.37 9.29 5.06
C VAL A 88 -1.89 9.46 5.39
N ALA A 89 -1.27 8.40 5.90
CA ALA A 89 0.17 8.31 6.02
C ALA A 89 0.70 7.37 4.93
N LEU A 90 1.56 7.89 4.06
CA LEU A 90 2.17 7.16 2.95
C LEU A 90 3.64 6.87 3.26
N GLY A 91 3.97 5.61 3.52
CA GLY A 91 5.35 5.11 3.57
C GLY A 91 5.82 4.65 2.18
N LEU A 92 7.03 5.03 1.77
CA LEU A 92 7.60 4.67 0.47
C LEU A 92 9.00 4.08 0.65
N CYS A 93 9.14 2.78 0.41
CA CYS A 93 10.42 2.10 0.28
C CYS A 93 10.58 1.61 -1.17
N ALA A 94 11.11 2.47 -2.04
CA ALA A 94 11.25 2.21 -3.46
C ALA A 94 12.47 2.95 -4.05
N ALA A 95 12.74 2.71 -5.34
CA ALA A 95 13.73 3.49 -6.08
C ALA A 95 13.41 5.00 -6.03
N ASP A 96 14.44 5.85 -6.01
CA ASP A 96 14.30 7.30 -5.82
C ASP A 96 13.32 7.96 -6.81
N GLU A 97 13.28 7.49 -8.05
CA GLU A 97 12.34 7.99 -9.07
C GLU A 97 10.87 7.75 -8.66
N THR A 98 10.55 6.55 -8.15
CA THR A 98 9.22 6.22 -7.66
C THR A 98 8.86 7.05 -6.43
N VAL A 99 9.81 7.22 -5.50
CA VAL A 99 9.63 8.05 -4.31
C VAL A 99 9.32 9.49 -4.71
N GLN A 100 10.06 10.06 -5.65
CA GLN A 100 9.84 11.42 -6.15
C GLN A 100 8.49 11.56 -6.86
N LYS A 101 8.13 10.61 -7.74
CA LYS A 101 6.86 10.62 -8.48
C LYS A 101 5.66 10.59 -7.53
N CYS A 102 5.59 9.58 -6.65
CA CYS A 102 4.52 9.46 -5.66
C CYS A 102 4.52 10.64 -4.69
N GLY A 103 5.71 11.06 -4.26
CA GLY A 103 5.89 12.17 -3.33
C GLY A 103 5.32 13.49 -3.87
N ASN A 104 5.62 13.81 -5.13
CA ASN A 104 5.12 15.03 -5.77
C ASN A 104 3.60 14.98 -6.00
N GLN A 105 3.07 13.81 -6.36
CA GLN A 105 1.64 13.64 -6.62
C GLN A 105 0.81 13.94 -5.36
N VAL A 106 1.17 13.36 -4.21
CA VAL A 106 0.32 13.46 -3.01
C VAL A 106 0.52 14.77 -2.21
N ARG A 107 1.55 15.56 -2.53
CA ARG A 107 1.69 16.94 -2.04
C ARG A 107 0.76 17.94 -2.73
N GLY A 108 0.21 17.58 -3.89
CA GLY A 108 -0.71 18.45 -4.63
C GLY A 108 -2.01 18.69 -3.84
N ALA A 109 -2.64 19.84 -4.08
CA ALA A 109 -3.90 20.24 -3.41
C ALA A 109 -5.06 19.25 -3.63
N THR A 110 -4.99 18.43 -4.69
CA THR A 110 -5.92 17.35 -4.95
C THR A 110 -5.90 16.28 -3.86
N PHE A 111 -4.72 15.94 -3.34
CA PHE A 111 -4.50 14.92 -2.31
C PHE A 111 -4.46 15.52 -0.91
N SER A 112 -3.80 16.66 -0.76
CA SER A 112 -3.59 17.31 0.54
C SER A 112 -4.32 18.65 0.61
N ASN A 113 -5.44 18.68 1.32
CA ASN A 113 -6.31 19.84 1.56
C ASN A 113 -6.83 19.84 3.02
N GLU A 114 -7.73 20.77 3.35
CA GLU A 114 -8.27 20.94 4.71
C GLU A 114 -9.04 19.72 5.23
N GLN A 115 -9.60 18.88 4.34
CA GLN A 115 -10.45 17.74 4.70
C GLN A 115 -9.72 16.38 4.64
N SER A 116 -8.60 16.32 3.92
CA SER A 116 -7.77 15.12 3.79
C SER A 116 -6.32 15.56 3.63
N TRP A 117 -5.45 15.08 4.52
CA TRP A 117 -4.03 15.42 4.50
C TRP A 117 -3.21 14.15 4.30
N TRP A 118 -2.29 14.18 3.33
CA TRP A 118 -1.40 13.06 3.06
C TRP A 118 0.01 13.39 3.57
N SER A 119 0.42 12.72 4.64
CA SER A 119 1.81 12.74 5.08
C SER A 119 2.61 11.69 4.32
N ILE A 120 3.89 11.98 4.07
CA ILE A 120 4.77 11.13 3.26
C ILE A 120 6.06 10.89 4.03
N CYS A 121 6.46 9.63 4.13
CA CYS A 121 7.74 9.21 4.64
C CYS A 121 8.46 8.38 3.57
N ALA A 122 9.64 8.81 3.15
CA ALA A 122 10.52 7.96 2.36
C ALA A 122 11.35 7.13 3.32
N GLU A 123 11.25 5.81 3.20
CA GLU A 123 11.93 4.85 4.06
C GLU A 123 13.04 4.16 3.26
N ARG A 124 14.16 3.93 3.93
CA ARG A 124 15.26 3.11 3.42
C ARG A 124 15.57 2.08 4.50
N PHE A 125 15.25 0.82 4.21
CA PHE A 125 15.65 -0.29 5.05
C PHE A 125 16.95 -0.85 4.47
N GLU A 126 18.06 -0.58 5.15
CA GLU A 126 19.35 -1.22 4.82
C GLU A 126 19.26 -2.70 5.22
N LEU A 127 19.69 -3.59 4.33
CA LEU A 127 19.84 -5.03 4.57
C LEU A 127 21.26 -5.34 5.04
#